data_AF-A0A1H7WS61-F1
#
_entry.id   AF-A0A1H7WS61-F1
#
_cell.length_a   1.000
_cell.length_b   1.000
_cell.length_c   1.000
_cell.angle_alpha   90.00
_cell.angle_beta   90.00
_cell.angle_gamma   90.00
#
_symmetry.space_group_name_H-M   'P 1'
#
loop_
_entity.id
_entity.type
_entity.pdbx_description
1 polymer ?
#
loop_
_entity_poly.entity_id
_entity_poly.type
_entity_poly.pdbx_seq_one_letter_code
_entity_poly.pdbx_strand_id
1 'polypeptide(L)' 'MALGRYGATDDIANAVAFLASPKAKYITGTTLTVDGGANA' A
#
# COMPACT_ATOMS: atom_id res chain seq x y z
N MET A 1 -11.34 -6.07 -9.46
CA MET A 1 -10.13 -6.73 -8.90
C MET A 1 -9.15 -6.97 -10.04
N ALA A 2 -8.24 -6.02 -10.29
CA ALA A 2 -7.25 -6.12 -11.38
C ALA A 2 -6.26 -7.28 -11.19
N LEU A 3 -5.88 -7.58 -9.94
CA LEU A 3 -4.92 -8.64 -9.64
C LEU A 3 -5.55 -10.04 -9.52
N GLY A 4 -6.88 -10.17 -9.54
CA GLY A 4 -7.56 -11.47 -9.50
C GLY A 4 -7.34 -12.33 -8.24
N ARG A 5 -6.72 -11.77 -7.19
CA ARG A 5 -6.48 -12.43 -5.90
C ARG A 5 -6.78 -11.49 -4.74
N TYR A 6 -7.02 -12.08 -3.56
CA TYR A 6 -6.95 -11.32 -2.32
C TYR A 6 -5.51 -10.92 -1.98
N GLY A 7 -5.37 -9.80 -1.29
CA GLY A 7 -4.11 -9.39 -0.68
C GLY A 7 -3.71 -10.34 0.45
N ALA A 8 -2.41 -10.51 0.65
CA ALA A 8 -1.85 -11.11 1.84
C ALA A 8 -1.55 -10.03 2.89
N THR A 9 -1.37 -10.42 4.15
CA THR A 9 -0.95 -9.50 5.23
C THR A 9 0.34 -8.75 4.87
N ASP A 10 1.24 -9.42 4.15
CA ASP A 10 2.52 -8.89 3.74
C ASP A 10 2.41 -7.76 2.70
N ASP A 11 1.35 -7.77 1.86
CA ASP A 11 1.10 -6.68 0.90
C ASP A 11 0.88 -5.35 1.65
N ILE A 12 0.16 -5.39 2.78
CA ILE A 12 -0.08 -4.22 3.64
C ILE A 12 1.14 -3.90 4.49
N ALA A 13 1.78 -4.91 5.10
CA ALA A 13 2.94 -4.71 5.97
C ALA A 13 4.10 -4.03 5.22
N ASN A 14 4.35 -4.42 3.98
CA ASN A 14 5.38 -3.79 3.15
C ASN A 14 5.07 -2.33 2.80
N ALA A 15 3.80 -2.01 2.51
CA ALA A 15 3.38 -0.63 2.26
C ALA A 15 3.57 0.26 3.50
N VAL A 16 3.19 -0.24 4.68
CA VAL A 16 3.43 0.44 5.96
C VAL A 16 4.92 0.60 6.23
N ALA A 17 5.71 -0.46 6.05
CA ALA A 17 7.15 -0.44 6.27
C ALA A 17 7.85 0.60 5.36
N PHE A 18 7.40 0.73 4.11
CA PHE A 18 7.87 1.78 3.20
C PHE A 18 7.54 3.18 3.74
N LEU A 19 6.29 3.43 4.12
CA LEU A 19 5.85 4.73 4.64
C LEU A 19 6.55 5.11 5.95
N ALA A 20 6.88 4.12 6.79
CA ALA A 20 7.64 4.33 8.03
C ALA A 20 9.15 4.49 7.81
N SER A 21 9.66 4.20 6.60
CA SER A 21 11.09 4.26 6.31
C SER A 21 11.57 5.67 5.97
N PRO A 22 12.89 5.95 6.06
CA PRO A 22 13.47 7.23 5.62
C PRO A 22 13.20 7.59 4.16
N LYS A 23 12.85 6.60 3.32
CA LYS A 23 12.55 6.79 1.89
C LYS A 23 11.25 7.59 1.68
N ALA A 24 10.33 7.54 2.63
CA ALA A 24 9.04 8.22 2.55
C ALA A 24 9.00 9.58 3.27
N LYS A 25 10.16 10.15 3.64
CA LYS A 25 10.26 11.35 4.52
C LYS A 25 9.49 12.61 4.08
N TYR A 26 9.06 12.67 2.83
CA TYR A 26 8.32 13.80 2.27
C TYR A 26 6.88 13.45 1.87
N ILE A 27 6.44 12.22 2.15
CA ILE A 27 5.08 11.75 1.90
C ILE A 27 4.25 12.05 3.14
N THR A 28 3.31 12.98 3.03
CA THR A 28 2.37 13.34 4.10
C THR A 28 1.06 13.87 3.51
N GLY A 29 -0.02 13.84 4.29
CA GLY A 29 -1.33 14.38 3.90
C GLY A 29 -2.03 13.63 2.76
N THR A 30 -1.72 12.34 2.58
CA THR A 30 -2.25 11.53 1.48
C THR A 30 -2.68 10.14 1.94
N THR A 31 -3.52 9.49 1.14
CA THR A 31 -3.99 8.11 1.34
C THR A 31 -3.33 7.19 0.31
N LEU A 32 -2.70 6.11 0.79
CA LEU A 32 -2.16 5.05 -0.07
C LEU A 32 -3.10 3.85 -0.06
N THR A 33 -3.88 3.67 -1.13
CA THR A 33 -4.76 2.52 -1.30
C THR A 33 -3.96 1.29 -1.72
N VAL A 34 -4.15 0.17 -1.00
CA VAL A 34 -3.57 -1.14 -1.33
C VAL A 34 -4.69 -2.16 -1.39
N ASP A 35 -5.29 -2.32 -2.57
CA ASP A 35 -6.54 -3.09 -2.76
C ASP A 35 -6.51 -4.06 -3.96
N GLY A 36 -5.35 -4.20 -4.61
CA GLY A 36 -5.22 -5.04 -5.82
C GLY A 36 -6.07 -4.58 -7.00
N GLY A 37 -6.41 -3.28 -7.08
CA GLY A 37 -7.25 -2.71 -8.11
C GLY A 37 -8.72 -3.10 -7.93
N ALA A 38 -9.22 -3.04 -6.70
CA ALA A 38 -10.63 -3.21 -6.40
C ALA A 38 -11.42 -1.93 -6.67
N ASN A 39 -10.83 -0.78 -6.37
CA ASN A 39 -11.42 0.56 -6.52
C ASN A 39 -10.91 1.30 -7.78
N ALA A 40 -10.51 0.55 -8.81
CA ALA A 40 -10.04 1.08 -10.09
C ALA A 40 -11.20 1.34 -11.07
#